data_AF-A0A9K3EDG5-F1
#
_entry.id   AF-A0A9K3EDG5-F1
#
_cell.length_a   1.000
_cell.length_b   1.000
_cell.length_c   1.000
_cell.angle_alpha   90.00
_cell.angle_beta   90.00
_cell.angle_gamma   90.00
#
_symmetry.space_group_name_H-M   'P 1'
#
loop_
_entity.id
_entity.type
_entity.pdbx_description
1 polymer ?
#
loop_
_entity_poly.entity_id
_entity_poly.type
_entity_poly.pdbx_seq_one_letter_code
_entity_poly.pdbx_strand_id
1 'polypeptide(L)'
;MPTFNMAVEHFIPHVGGKPVLDELQKSLGFSNLDMEASRMTLYRYGNTSSSSIWYGLAYVEAKGRVKKGNRVWQIAFGSGFKCSSIIWRAMKIVDFDDKNPWTEEIAWFLVSGNLVGCEPFPSYFEPSK
;
A
#
# COMPACT_ATOMS: atom_id res chain seq x y z
N MET A 1 -18.39 -3.52 -11.90
CA MET A 1 -17.71 -3.39 -10.60
C MET A 1 -17.80 -1.94 -10.14
N PRO A 2 -18.07 -1.65 -8.86
CA PRO A 2 -18.06 -0.28 -8.35
C PRO A 2 -16.65 0.31 -8.43
N THR A 3 -16.57 1.62 -8.68
CA THR A 3 -15.31 2.38 -8.72
C THR A 3 -14.88 2.77 -7.31
N PHE A 4 -14.11 1.89 -6.67
CA PHE A 4 -13.65 2.07 -5.29
C PHE A 4 -12.70 3.25 -5.09
N ASN A 5 -11.97 3.64 -6.13
CA ASN A 5 -11.07 4.80 -6.13
C ASN A 5 -11.78 6.14 -5.89
N MET A 6 -13.11 6.23 -6.08
CA MET A 6 -13.89 7.42 -5.71
C MET A 6 -14.30 7.41 -4.22
N ALA A 7 -14.31 6.23 -3.60
CA ALA A 7 -14.77 6.02 -2.24
C ALA A 7 -13.63 6.11 -1.20
N VAL A 8 -12.38 5.90 -1.59
CA VAL A 8 -11.21 5.92 -0.70
C VAL A 8 -10.01 6.52 -1.42
N GLU A 9 -9.20 7.29 -0.71
CA GLU A 9 -7.99 7.90 -1.26
C GLU A 9 -6.77 6.99 -1.14
N HIS A 10 -6.76 6.09 -0.15
CA HIS A 10 -5.66 5.15 0.09
C HIS A 10 -6.21 3.75 0.34
N PHE A 11 -5.75 2.76 -0.42
CA PHE A 11 -6.11 1.36 -0.24
C PHE A 11 -4.89 0.56 0.23
N ILE A 12 -5.05 -0.20 1.31
CA ILE A 12 -3.96 -0.94 1.96
C ILE A 12 -4.42 -2.38 2.24
N PRO A 13 -4.29 -3.28 1.25
CA PRO A 13 -4.56 -4.69 1.46
C PRO A 13 -3.45 -5.36 2.27
N HIS A 14 -3.84 -6.34 3.10
CA HIS A 14 -2.89 -7.16 3.83
C HIS A 14 -1.93 -7.87 2.88
N VAL A 15 -0.67 -7.84 3.29
CA VAL A 15 0.44 -8.45 2.59
C VAL A 15 0.46 -9.95 2.91
N GLY A 16 -0.43 -10.71 2.28
CA GLY A 16 -0.42 -12.18 2.39
C GLY A 16 0.69 -12.80 1.56
N GLY A 17 0.85 -12.29 0.33
CA GLY A 17 1.83 -12.71 -0.66
C GLY A 17 1.50 -12.09 -2.01
N LYS A 18 2.44 -12.11 -2.96
CA LYS A 18 2.27 -11.49 -4.27
C LYS A 18 1.02 -11.99 -5.04
N PRO A 19 0.71 -13.31 -5.11
CA PRO A 19 -0.48 -13.77 -5.83
C PRO A 19 -1.78 -13.20 -5.28
N VAL A 20 -1.89 -13.04 -3.96
CA VAL A 20 -3.08 -12.46 -3.31
C VAL A 20 -3.22 -10.98 -3.67
N LEU A 21 -2.12 -10.22 -3.67
CA LEU A 21 -2.13 -8.82 -4.08
C LEU A 21 -2.46 -8.65 -5.57
N ASP A 22 -1.92 -9.51 -6.43
CA ASP A 22 -2.18 -9.49 -7.87
C ASP A 22 -3.67 -9.78 -8.17
N GLU A 23 -4.26 -10.77 -7.49
CA GLU A 23 -5.68 -11.09 -7.65
C GLU A 23 -6.59 -9.99 -7.10
N LEU A 24 -6.27 -9.40 -5.93
CA LEU A 24 -7.02 -8.26 -5.39
C LEU A 24 -6.99 -7.06 -6.32
N GLN A 25 -5.82 -6.73 -6.87
CA GLN A 25 -5.65 -5.63 -7.81
C GLN A 25 -6.56 -5.83 -9.03
N LYS A 26 -6.53 -7.03 -9.62
CA LYS A 26 -7.35 -7.40 -10.79
C LYS A 26 -8.84 -7.40 -10.46
N SER A 27 -9.24 -8.04 -9.37
CA SER A 27 -10.64 -8.20 -8.96
C SER A 27 -11.30 -6.86 -8.61
N LEU A 28 -10.56 -5.90 -8.05
CA LEU A 28 -11.08 -4.60 -7.61
C LEU A 28 -10.76 -3.45 -8.58
N GLY A 29 -9.98 -3.71 -9.63
CA GLY A 29 -9.62 -2.73 -10.65
C GLY A 29 -8.68 -1.62 -10.14
N PHE A 30 -7.80 -1.95 -9.19
CA PHE A 30 -6.86 -0.99 -8.62
C PHE A 30 -5.63 -0.76 -9.52
N SER A 31 -5.10 0.45 -9.48
CA SER A 31 -3.90 0.82 -10.20
C SER A 31 -2.63 0.35 -9.49
N ASN A 32 -1.48 0.43 -10.18
CA ASN A 32 -0.18 0.17 -9.55
C ASN A 32 0.13 1.15 -8.42
N LEU A 33 -0.39 2.39 -8.51
CA LEU A 33 -0.23 3.40 -7.47
C LEU A 33 -1.00 3.02 -6.21
N ASP A 34 -2.23 2.53 -6.36
CA ASP A 34 -3.07 2.07 -5.24
C ASP A 34 -2.42 0.88 -4.51
N MET A 35 -1.75 0.01 -5.26
CA MET A 35 -1.10 -1.20 -4.71
C MET A 35 0.34 -0.97 -4.23
N GLU A 36 0.91 0.21 -4.47
CA GLU A 36 2.32 0.52 -4.19
C GLU A 36 2.67 0.23 -2.73
N ALA A 37 1.88 0.73 -1.78
CA ALA A 37 2.18 0.62 -0.36
C ALA A 37 2.29 -0.85 0.11
N SER A 38 1.33 -1.69 -0.27
CA SER A 38 1.35 -3.11 0.10
C SER A 38 2.44 -3.89 -0.62
N ARG A 39 2.77 -3.54 -1.88
CA ARG A 39 3.88 -4.18 -2.62
C ARG A 39 5.24 -3.81 -2.03
N MET A 40 5.46 -2.54 -1.70
CA MET A 40 6.71 -2.10 -1.07
C MET A 40 6.86 -2.67 0.33
N THR A 41 5.76 -2.75 1.08
CA THR A 41 5.74 -3.43 2.38
C THR A 41 6.15 -4.91 2.24
N LEU A 42 5.56 -5.62 1.27
CA LEU A 42 5.93 -7.01 1.00
C LEU A 42 7.39 -7.17 0.60
N TYR A 43 7.88 -6.27 -0.25
CA TYR A 43 9.26 -6.31 -0.72
C TYR A 43 10.26 -6.10 0.43
N ARG A 44 10.04 -5.07 1.26
CA ARG A 44 10.97 -4.69 2.31
C ARG A 44 10.89 -5.57 3.54
N TYR A 45 9.67 -5.78 4.04
CA TYR A 45 9.44 -6.41 5.34
C TYR A 45 8.90 -7.84 5.23
N GLY A 46 8.52 -8.28 4.03
CA GLY A 46 7.82 -9.53 3.84
C GLY A 46 6.39 -9.48 4.39
N ASN A 47 5.82 -10.68 4.61
CA ASN A 47 4.55 -10.81 5.31
C ASN A 47 4.79 -10.82 6.82
N THR A 48 4.61 -9.68 7.47
CA THR A 48 4.68 -9.53 8.94
C THR A 48 3.33 -9.79 9.62
N SER A 49 2.52 -10.67 9.03
CA SER A 49 1.18 -11.06 9.49
C SER A 49 0.26 -9.85 9.65
N SER A 50 -0.49 -9.78 10.76
CA SER A 50 -1.44 -8.69 11.03
C SER A 50 -0.82 -7.29 11.01
N SER A 51 0.50 -7.16 11.23
CA SER A 51 1.17 -5.86 11.24
C SER A 51 1.43 -5.27 9.85
N SER A 52 1.34 -6.08 8.78
CA SER A 52 1.63 -5.64 7.41
C SER A 52 0.81 -4.44 6.95
N ILE A 53 -0.46 -4.35 7.34
CA ILE A 53 -1.34 -3.22 6.96
C ILE A 53 -0.91 -1.90 7.62
N TRP A 54 -0.19 -1.97 8.75
CA TRP A 54 0.34 -0.80 9.44
C TRP A 54 1.63 -0.31 8.80
N TYR A 55 2.50 -1.23 8.36
CA TYR A 55 3.64 -0.86 7.52
C TYR A 55 3.20 -0.24 6.20
N GLY A 56 2.12 -0.75 5.58
CA GLY A 56 1.51 -0.13 4.40
C GLY A 56 0.99 1.28 4.67
N LEU A 57 0.33 1.50 5.82
CA LEU A 57 -0.11 2.86 6.21
C LEU A 57 1.07 3.80 6.42
N ALA A 58 2.06 3.34 7.18
CA ALA A 58 3.28 4.10 7.44
C ALA A 58 4.00 4.47 6.13
N TYR A 59 3.97 3.61 5.11
CA TYR A 59 4.53 3.93 3.80
C TYR A 59 3.84 5.14 3.15
N VAL A 60 2.50 5.13 3.14
CA VAL A 60 1.71 6.23 2.54
C VAL A 60 1.88 7.54 3.33
N GLU A 61 1.98 7.44 4.66
CA GLU A 61 2.29 8.56 5.54
C GLU A 61 3.70 9.10 5.27
N ALA A 62 4.71 8.25 5.12
CA ALA A 62 6.09 8.65 4.82
C ALA A 62 6.22 9.29 3.43
N LYS A 63 5.37 8.91 2.47
CA LYS A 63 5.24 9.60 1.17
C LYS A 63 4.53 10.96 1.29
N GLY A 64 4.06 11.35 2.48
CA GLY A 64 3.32 12.58 2.71
C GLY A 64 1.97 12.64 1.98
N ARG A 65 1.39 11.47 1.64
CA ARG A 65 0.17 11.38 0.81
C ARG A 65 -1.12 11.43 1.63
N VAL A 66 -1.07 11.18 2.95
CA VAL A 66 -2.26 11.20 3.82
C VAL A 66 -2.60 12.65 4.23
N LYS A 67 -3.69 13.19 3.68
CA LYS A 67 -4.18 14.54 4.02
C LYS A 67 -5.42 14.48 4.91
N LYS A 68 -5.67 15.56 5.65
CA LYS A 68 -6.88 15.70 6.48
C LYS A 68 -8.13 15.46 5.61
N GLY A 69 -9.04 14.62 6.09
CA GLY A 69 -10.27 14.24 5.41
C GLY A 69 -10.14 13.02 4.49
N ASN A 70 -8.92 12.61 4.12
CA ASN A 70 -8.70 11.39 3.33
C ASN A 70 -9.23 10.16 4.06
N ARG A 71 -9.69 9.19 3.28
CA ARG A 71 -10.19 7.90 3.71
C ARG A 71 -9.15 6.84 3.37
N VAL A 72 -8.79 6.07 4.39
CA VAL A 72 -7.86 4.95 4.25
C VAL A 72 -8.63 3.66 4.46
N TRP A 73 -8.62 2.79 3.47
CA TRP A 73 -9.22 1.47 3.57
C TRP A 73 -8.16 0.41 3.80
N GLN A 74 -8.22 -0.22 4.96
CA GLN A 74 -7.45 -1.42 5.27
C GLN A 74 -8.33 -2.65 5.15
N ILE A 75 -7.84 -3.66 4.43
CA ILE A 75 -8.46 -4.97 4.35
C ILE A 75 -7.44 -6.04 4.70
N ALA A 76 -7.78 -6.95 5.60
CA ALA A 76 -6.88 -8.00 6.06
C ALA A 76 -7.53 -9.38 6.04
N PHE A 77 -6.74 -10.37 5.64
CA PHE A 77 -7.14 -11.77 5.59
C PHE A 77 -6.37 -12.54 6.66
N GLY A 78 -7.08 -13.34 7.46
CA GLY A 78 -6.50 -14.16 8.52
C GLY A 78 -6.64 -15.66 8.24
N SER A 79 -6.22 -16.48 9.21
CA SER A 79 -6.34 -17.95 9.11
C SER A 79 -7.75 -18.40 8.74
N GLY A 80 -7.89 -19.17 7.65
CA GLY A 80 -9.16 -19.66 7.13
C GLY A 80 -9.84 -18.66 6.19
N PHE A 81 -11.14 -18.40 6.39
CA PHE A 81 -11.95 -17.48 5.58
C PHE A 81 -12.19 -16.12 6.25
N LYS A 82 -11.34 -15.74 7.21
CA LYS A 82 -11.52 -14.50 7.96
C LYS A 82 -11.07 -13.30 7.12
N CYS A 83 -11.96 -12.33 6.97
CA CYS A 83 -11.68 -11.04 6.37
C CYS A 83 -12.11 -9.93 7.34
N SER A 84 -11.24 -8.96 7.58
CA SER A 84 -11.53 -7.74 8.32
C SER A 84 -11.31 -6.55 7.40
N SER A 85 -12.25 -5.60 7.42
CA SER A 85 -12.23 -4.42 6.56
C SER A 85 -12.63 -3.20 7.38
N ILE A 86 -11.79 -2.16 7.38
CA ILE A 86 -12.03 -0.90 8.09
C ILE A 86 -11.71 0.27 7.16
N ILE A 87 -12.56 1.28 7.19
CA ILE A 87 -12.31 2.58 6.55
C ILE A 87 -12.09 3.61 7.66
N TRP A 88 -10.90 4.19 7.67
CA TRP A 88 -10.52 5.29 8.56
C TRP A 88 -10.71 6.62 7.85
N ARG A 89 -10.93 7.70 8.60
CA ARG A 89 -10.83 9.08 8.09
C ARG A 89 -9.69 9.80 8.82
N ALA A 90 -8.75 10.35 8.06
CA ALA A 90 -7.66 11.15 8.59
C ALA A 90 -8.19 12.45 9.21
N MET A 91 -7.99 12.64 10.50
CA MET A 91 -8.49 13.82 11.23
C MET A 91 -7.55 15.03 11.13
N LYS A 92 -6.29 14.78 10.78
CA LYS A 92 -5.24 15.77 10.56
C LYS A 92 -4.42 15.39 9.33
N ILE A 93 -3.61 16.32 8.85
CA ILE A 93 -2.55 16.00 7.88
C ILE A 93 -1.53 15.14 8.62
N VAL A 94 -1.06 14.07 7.97
CA VAL A 94 0.07 13.27 8.46
C VAL A 94 1.25 13.58 7.55
N ASP A 95 2.24 14.24 8.13
CA ASP A 95 3.48 14.62 7.46
C ASP A 95 4.63 13.74 7.98
N PHE A 96 5.85 14.12 7.61
CA PHE A 96 7.09 13.43 8.00
C PHE A 96 7.20 13.24 9.53
N ASP A 97 7.60 12.04 9.94
CA ASP A 97 7.81 11.64 11.32
C ASP A 97 9.10 10.82 11.41
N ASP A 98 10.06 11.25 12.23
CA ASP A 98 11.33 10.54 12.46
C ASP A 98 11.12 9.11 13.00
N LYS A 99 9.96 8.82 13.58
CA LYS A 99 9.62 7.49 14.12
C LYS A 99 8.98 6.56 13.08
N ASN A 100 8.68 7.06 11.89
CA ASN A 100 8.09 6.23 10.85
C ASN A 100 9.16 5.25 10.30
N PRO A 101 8.86 3.95 10.20
CA PRO A 101 9.84 2.93 9.81
C PRO A 101 10.38 3.10 8.38
N TRP A 102 9.75 3.94 7.56
CA TRP A 102 10.18 4.23 6.20
C TRP A 102 11.05 5.47 6.06
N THR A 103 11.09 6.36 7.06
CA THR A 103 11.66 7.72 6.98
C THR A 103 13.05 7.77 6.34
N GLU A 104 13.97 6.93 6.79
CA GLU A 104 15.38 6.93 6.33
C GLU A 104 15.56 6.49 4.88
N GLU A 105 14.59 5.77 4.31
CA GLU A 105 14.76 5.11 3.02
C GLU A 105 13.58 5.28 2.06
N ILE A 106 12.54 6.03 2.45
CA ILE A 106 11.35 6.25 1.63
C ILE A 106 11.69 6.89 0.28
N ALA A 107 12.79 7.65 0.21
CA ALA A 107 13.31 8.27 -1.00
C ALA A 107 13.78 7.25 -2.04
N TRP A 108 14.14 6.02 -1.66
CA TRP A 108 14.57 4.97 -2.60
C TRP A 108 13.40 4.25 -3.27
N PHE A 109 12.20 4.33 -2.69
CA PHE A 109 10.98 3.69 -3.22
C PHE A 109 10.20 4.61 -4.16
N LEU A 110 10.86 5.20 -5.17
CA LEU A 110 10.18 6.08 -6.12
C LEU A 110 9.39 5.25 -7.13
N VAL A 111 8.08 5.49 -7.23
CA VAL A 111 7.30 5.06 -8.39
C VAL A 111 7.40 6.14 -9.43
N SER A 112 8.25 5.90 -10.42
CA SER A 112 8.52 6.80 -11.54
C SER A 112 7.26 7.11 -12.34
N GLY A 113 6.64 8.25 -12.06
CA GLY A 113 5.97 9.04 -13.08
C GLY A 113 6.95 10.11 -13.57
N ASN A 114 7.60 9.88 -14.71
CA ASN A 114 8.37 10.87 -15.48
C ASN A 114 9.71 11.40 -14.91
N LEU A 115 10.49 10.59 -14.21
CA LEU A 115 11.93 10.89 -14.04
C LEU A 115 12.74 9.98 -14.96
N VAL A 116 13.29 10.57 -16.02
CA VAL A 116 14.26 9.96 -16.92
C VAL A 116 15.48 9.55 -16.08
N GLY A 117 15.72 8.25 -15.90
CA GLY A 117 16.98 7.72 -15.38
C GLY A 117 16.93 6.90 -14.09
N CYS A 118 15.77 6.71 -13.44
CA CYS A 118 15.65 5.73 -12.36
C CYS A 118 14.98 4.47 -12.87
N GLU A 119 15.61 3.31 -12.65
CA GLU A 119 15.09 2.03 -13.07
C GLU A 119 13.62 1.85 -12.61
N PRO A 120 12.75 1.31 -13.48
CA PRO A 120 11.39 0.99 -13.08
C PRO A 120 11.43 -0.01 -11.91
N PHE A 121 10.33 -0.05 -11.14
CA PHE A 121 9.98 -1.08 -10.14
C PHE A 121 10.97 -2.25 -10.13
N PRO A 122 11.67 -2.58 -9.02
CA PRO A 122 12.61 -3.70 -9.02
C PRO A 122 11.91 -4.91 -9.64
N SER A 123 12.44 -5.34 -10.79
CA SER A 123 11.82 -6.19 -11.81
C SER A 123 11.50 -7.61 -11.33
N TYR A 124 11.56 -7.86 -10.03
CA TYR A 124 11.30 -9.13 -9.38
C TYR A 124 9.85 -9.32 -8.92
N PHE A 125 8.97 -8.32 -9.08
CA PHE A 125 7.52 -8.49 -8.92
C PHE A 125 6.80 -8.76 -10.26
N GLU A 126 7.44 -9.43 -11.23
CA GLU A 126 6.72 -9.93 -12.42
C GLU A 126 5.62 -10.92 -12.01
N PRO A 127 4.39 -10.82 -12.57
CA PRO A 127 3.31 -11.77 -12.30
C PRO A 127 3.81 -13.21 -12.39
N SER A 128 3.51 -14.05 -11.39
CA SER A 128 3.70 -15.48 -11.57
C SER A 128 2.85 -15.90 -12.76
N LYS A 129 3.49 -16.44 -13.80
CA LYS A 129 2.83 -16.99 -15.00
C LYS A 129 1.69 -17.92 -14.65
#